data_AF-A0A921DWH5-F1
#
_entry.id   AF-A0A921DWH5-F1
#
_cell.length_a   1.000
_cell.length_b   1.000
_cell.length_c   1.000
_cell.angle_alpha   90.00
_cell.angle_beta   90.00
_cell.angle_gamma   90.00
#
_symmetry.space_group_name_H-M   'P 1'
#
loop_
_entity.id
_entity.type
_entity.pdbx_description
1 polymer ?
#
loop_
_entity_poly.entity_id
_entity_poly.type
_entity_poly.pdbx_seq_one_letter_code
_entity_poly.pdbx_strand_id
1 'polypeptide(L)'
;KENNIHKKEISTIYMEGKDLVFLSTNGSELFRGQPESKKELVSEAFKKHWYPWEDKDPYENQYQRWVEDHPDYPQHVNALLSARERALKNDESEEAKVLRKDLADYGVVIRDQDKRQYVRIVKGENQ
;
A
#
# COMPACT_ATOMS: atom_id res chain seq x y z
N LYS A 1 11.87 -13.84 0.75
CA LYS A 1 12.56 -12.83 1.57
C LYS A 1 11.79 -12.70 2.86
N GLU A 2 12.40 -12.98 4.01
CA GLU A 2 11.83 -12.57 5.30
C GLU A 2 11.96 -11.05 5.38
N ASN A 3 10.83 -10.34 5.34
CA ASN A 3 10.81 -8.91 5.59
C ASN A 3 10.80 -8.72 7.12
N ASN A 4 11.96 -8.40 7.70
CA ASN A 4 12.04 -8.02 9.10
C ASN A 4 11.50 -6.60 9.25
N ILE A 5 10.31 -6.47 9.84
CA ILE A 5 9.67 -5.18 10.11
C ILE A 5 9.79 -4.91 11.61
N HIS A 6 10.46 -3.82 11.98
CA HIS A 6 10.59 -3.47 13.38
C HIS A 6 9.32 -2.76 13.87
N LYS A 7 8.85 -3.09 15.08
CA LYS A 7 7.66 -2.46 15.68
C LYS A 7 7.73 -0.92 15.68
N LYS A 8 8.91 -0.35 15.86
CA LYS A 8 9.16 1.10 15.85
C LYS A 8 8.94 1.77 14.48
N GLU A 9 8.98 1.00 13.41
CA GLU A 9 8.79 1.51 12.04
C GLU A 9 7.30 1.62 11.71
N ILE A 10 6.45 0.84 12.38
CA ILE A 10 5.02 0.76 12.12
C ILE A 10 4.29 1.90 12.82
N SER A 11 3.59 2.73 12.03
CA SER A 11 2.71 3.78 12.56
C SER A 11 1.25 3.40 12.56
N THR A 12 0.84 2.51 11.65
CA THR A 12 -0.56 2.13 11.47
C THR A 12 -0.68 0.73 10.92
N ILE A 13 -1.62 -0.04 11.46
CA ILE A 13 -2.06 -1.33 10.95
C ILE A 13 -3.57 -1.26 10.73
N TYR A 14 -4.04 -1.61 9.54
CA TYR A 14 -5.47 -1.58 9.22
C TYR A 14 -5.82 -2.69 8.21
N MET A 15 -7.12 -2.90 7.98
CA MET A 15 -7.61 -3.79 6.93
C MET A 15 -8.15 -2.99 5.74
N GLU A 16 -7.67 -3.33 4.54
CA GLU A 16 -8.19 -2.85 3.28
C GLU A 16 -8.88 -4.02 2.55
N GLY A 17 -10.22 -4.06 2.64
CA GLY A 17 -10.96 -5.24 2.18
C GLY A 17 -10.54 -6.49 2.96
N LYS A 18 -9.84 -7.41 2.28
CA LYS A 18 -9.30 -8.65 2.89
C LYS A 18 -7.81 -8.55 3.20
N ASP A 19 -7.14 -7.47 2.81
CA ASP A 19 -5.71 -7.32 3.02
C ASP A 19 -5.44 -6.63 4.35
N LEU A 20 -4.49 -7.17 5.09
CA LEU A 20 -3.86 -6.54 6.24
C LEU A 20 -2.70 -5.68 5.76
N VAL A 21 -2.72 -4.40 6.09
CA VAL A 21 -1.77 -3.39 5.62
C VAL A 21 -1.02 -2.77 6.79
N PHE A 22 0.30 -2.65 6.65
CA PHE A 22 1.18 -2.01 7.61
C PHE A 22 1.77 -0.77 6.96
N LEU A 23 1.62 0.38 7.61
CA LEU A 23 2.23 1.62 7.18
C LEU A 23 3.41 2.00 8.08
N SER A 24 4.44 2.56 7.48
CA SER A 24 5.58 3.12 8.20
C SER A 24 5.26 4.48 8.83
N THR A 25 6.16 5.01 9.65
CA THR A 25 6.07 6.36 10.24
C THR A 25 5.93 7.50 9.25
N ASN A 26 6.47 7.37 8.04
CA ASN A 26 6.24 8.34 6.94
C ASN A 26 5.00 8.00 6.09
N GLY A 27 4.32 6.89 6.37
CA GLY A 27 3.11 6.45 5.69
C GLY A 27 3.36 5.58 4.44
N SER A 28 4.56 5.10 4.17
CA SER A 28 4.81 4.10 3.11
C SER A 28 4.24 2.72 3.46
N GLU A 29 3.91 1.91 2.45
CA GLU A 29 3.46 0.52 2.67
C GLU A 29 4.67 -0.37 3.01
N LEU A 30 4.71 -0.89 4.25
CA LEU A 30 5.75 -1.84 4.70
C LEU A 30 5.37 -3.29 4.39
N PHE A 31 4.08 -3.58 4.46
CA PHE A 31 3.54 -4.91 4.24
C PHE A 31 2.09 -4.84 3.79
N ARG A 32 1.74 -5.76 2.90
CA ARG A 32 0.37 -6.10 2.53
C ARG A 32 0.26 -7.61 2.38
N GLY A 33 -0.74 -8.20 3.02
CA GLY A 33 -1.01 -9.63 2.89
C GLY A 33 -2.38 -10.01 3.45
N GLN A 34 -2.92 -11.12 2.96
CA GLN A 34 -4.23 -11.60 3.41
C GLN A 34 -4.06 -12.48 4.66
N PRO A 35 -4.60 -12.08 5.83
CA PRO A 35 -4.62 -12.94 6.99
C PRO A 35 -5.63 -14.08 6.80
N GLU A 36 -5.37 -15.23 7.41
CA GLU A 36 -6.31 -16.36 7.42
C GLU A 36 -7.54 -16.11 8.33
N SER A 37 -7.39 -15.19 9.30
CA SER A 37 -8.40 -14.86 10.29
C SER A 37 -9.27 -13.67 9.88
N LYS A 38 -10.47 -13.57 10.47
CA LYS A 38 -11.40 -12.44 10.26
C LYS A 38 -10.87 -11.15 10.90
N LYS A 39 -11.33 -10.00 10.37
CA LYS A 39 -10.93 -8.65 10.82
C LYS A 39 -11.00 -8.49 12.34
N GLU A 40 -12.06 -8.99 12.98
CA GLU A 40 -12.27 -8.83 14.42
C GLU A 40 -11.14 -9.47 15.22
N LEU A 41 -10.81 -10.73 14.94
CA LEU A 41 -9.73 -11.47 15.60
C LEU A 41 -8.35 -10.86 15.31
N VAL A 42 -8.12 -10.45 14.06
CA VAL A 42 -6.88 -9.79 13.66
C VAL A 42 -6.70 -8.48 14.43
N SER A 43 -7.75 -7.65 14.49
CA SER A 43 -7.73 -6.38 15.22
C SER A 43 -7.48 -6.55 16.72
N GLU A 44 -8.14 -7.55 17.33
CA GLU A 44 -8.00 -7.85 18.75
C GLU A 44 -6.58 -8.31 19.07
N ALA A 45 -6.00 -9.18 18.23
CA ALA A 45 -4.62 -9.63 18.38
C ALA A 45 -3.62 -8.47 18.34
N PHE A 46 -3.71 -7.59 17.33
CA PHE A 46 -2.81 -6.42 17.24
C PHE A 46 -2.97 -5.48 18.43
N LYS A 47 -4.21 -5.17 18.83
CA LYS A 47 -4.49 -4.32 20.00
C LYS A 47 -3.93 -4.94 21.29
N LYS A 48 -4.13 -6.25 21.51
CA LYS A 48 -3.60 -6.99 22.66
C LYS A 48 -2.08 -6.96 22.75
N HIS A 49 -1.40 -6.93 21.61
CA HIS A 49 0.06 -6.82 21.52
C HIS A 49 0.58 -5.37 21.38
N TRP A 50 -0.29 -4.38 21.63
CA TRP A 50 0.03 -2.96 21.62
C TRP A 50 0.60 -2.47 20.28
N TYR A 51 0.10 -3.01 19.17
CA TYR A 51 0.36 -2.47 17.83
C TYR A 51 -0.65 -1.37 17.48
N PRO A 52 -0.28 -0.39 16.66
CA PRO A 52 -1.11 0.77 16.35
C PRO A 52 -2.21 0.40 15.34
N TRP A 53 -3.26 -0.27 15.82
CA TRP A 53 -4.40 -0.63 14.99
C TRP A 53 -5.31 0.57 14.74
N GLU A 54 -5.66 0.79 13.48
CA GLU A 54 -6.66 1.76 13.03
C GLU A 54 -7.79 1.08 12.25
N ASP A 55 -9.01 1.62 12.33
CA ASP A 55 -10.16 1.03 11.65
C ASP A 55 -10.17 1.28 10.13
N LYS A 56 -9.44 2.30 9.67
CA LYS A 56 -9.29 2.73 8.28
C LYS A 56 -7.91 3.35 8.02
N ASP A 57 -7.58 3.51 6.74
CA ASP A 57 -6.36 4.22 6.32
C ASP A 57 -6.41 5.69 6.76
N PRO A 58 -5.46 6.17 7.60
CA PRO A 58 -5.41 7.57 8.03
C PRO A 58 -5.12 8.55 6.87
N TYR A 59 -4.62 8.06 5.73
CA TYR A 59 -4.31 8.84 4.54
C TYR A 59 -5.39 8.76 3.45
N GLU A 60 -6.57 8.23 3.75
CA GLU A 60 -7.62 7.98 2.74
C GLU A 60 -7.97 9.20 1.86
N ASN A 61 -7.87 10.42 2.42
CA ASN A 61 -8.21 11.67 1.74
C ASN A 61 -7.08 12.24 0.87
N GLN A 62 -5.90 11.60 0.86
CA GLN A 62 -4.72 12.07 0.13
C GLN A 62 -4.50 11.30 -1.18
N TYR A 63 -5.32 10.30 -1.46
CA TYR A 63 -5.23 9.54 -2.70
C TYR A 63 -5.85 10.30 -3.86
N GLN A 64 -5.16 10.29 -4.99
CA GLN A 64 -5.64 10.85 -6.24
C GLN A 64 -5.69 9.77 -7.31
N ARG A 65 -6.70 9.82 -8.17
CA ARG A 65 -6.78 8.87 -9.28
C ARG A 65 -5.56 9.05 -10.18
N TRP A 66 -4.80 7.98 -10.41
CA TRP A 66 -3.73 8.02 -11.39
C TRP A 66 -4.31 8.06 -12.81
N VAL A 67 -3.63 8.81 -13.67
CA VAL A 67 -3.85 8.86 -15.12
C VAL A 67 -2.51 8.67 -15.79
N GLU A 68 -2.53 8.10 -16.99
CA GLU A 68 -1.32 7.89 -17.79
C GLU A 68 -0.55 9.21 -17.96
N ASP A 69 0.78 9.13 -17.84
CA ASP A 69 1.70 10.26 -17.90
C ASP A 69 1.36 11.41 -16.93
N HIS A 70 0.97 11.08 -15.69
CA HIS A 70 0.69 12.06 -14.65
C HIS A 70 1.90 13.02 -14.49
N PRO A 71 1.74 14.34 -14.70
CA PRO A 71 2.87 15.27 -14.84
C PRO A 71 3.68 15.44 -13.56
N ASP A 72 3.04 15.25 -12.41
CA ASP A 72 3.70 15.37 -11.10
C ASP A 72 4.45 14.10 -10.66
N TYR A 73 4.36 13.00 -11.42
CA TYR A 73 4.99 11.73 -11.05
C TYR A 73 6.28 11.50 -11.85
N PRO A 74 7.36 11.03 -11.21
CA PRO A 74 8.58 10.65 -11.93
C PRO A 74 8.29 9.65 -13.05
N GLN A 75 9.02 9.75 -14.16
CA GLN A 75 8.80 8.90 -15.34
C GLN A 75 8.83 7.39 -15.01
N HIS A 76 9.74 6.95 -14.13
CA HIS A 76 9.82 5.55 -13.70
C HIS A 76 8.58 5.11 -12.90
N VAL A 77 8.02 5.97 -12.06
CA VAL A 77 6.77 5.72 -11.32
C VAL A 77 5.60 5.58 -12.29
N ASN A 78 5.48 6.50 -13.26
CA ASN A 78 4.45 6.41 -14.31
C ASN A 78 4.57 5.12 -15.14
N ALA A 79 5.79 4.70 -15.48
CA ALA A 79 6.02 3.46 -16.23
C ALA A 79 5.57 2.22 -15.44
N LEU A 80 5.91 2.14 -14.14
CA LEU A 80 5.50 1.04 -13.26
C LEU A 80 3.98 1.02 -13.04
N LEU A 81 3.34 2.18 -12.83
CA LEU A 81 1.88 2.29 -12.69
C LEU A 81 1.15 1.84 -13.97
N SER A 82 1.70 2.22 -15.14
CA SER A 82 1.19 1.80 -16.44
C SER A 82 1.34 0.30 -16.66
N ALA A 83 2.51 -0.26 -16.35
CA ALA A 83 2.73 -1.71 -16.41
C ALA A 83 1.76 -2.46 -15.48
N ARG A 84 1.55 -1.94 -14.27
CA ARG A 84 0.60 -2.52 -13.31
C ARG A 84 -0.83 -2.47 -13.81
N GLU A 85 -1.23 -1.37 -14.45
CA GLU A 85 -2.58 -1.26 -15.03
C GLU A 85 -2.78 -2.31 -16.14
N ARG A 86 -1.77 -2.56 -16.96
CA ARG A 86 -1.80 -3.61 -17.99
C ARG A 86 -1.90 -5.00 -17.38
N ALA A 87 -1.10 -5.30 -16.36
CA ALA A 87 -1.18 -6.56 -15.63
C ALA A 87 -2.59 -6.80 -15.05
N LEU A 88 -3.20 -5.77 -14.43
CA LEU A 88 -4.57 -5.84 -13.94
C LEU A 88 -5.61 -6.06 -15.05
N LYS A 89 -5.42 -5.47 -16.24
CA LYS A 89 -6.30 -5.67 -17.41
C LYS A 89 -6.17 -7.08 -18.00
N ASN A 90 -5.01 -7.70 -17.87
CA ASN A 90 -4.71 -9.05 -18.35
C ASN A 90 -4.96 -10.15 -17.31
N ASP A 91 -5.56 -9.81 -16.15
CA ASP A 91 -5.77 -10.71 -15.02
C ASP A 91 -4.46 -11.32 -14.44
N GLU A 92 -3.33 -10.65 -14.62
CA GLU A 92 -2.00 -11.05 -14.12
C GLU A 92 -1.80 -10.55 -12.68
N SER A 93 -2.58 -11.09 -11.73
CA SER A 93 -2.63 -10.59 -10.35
C SER A 93 -1.30 -10.66 -9.60
N GLU A 94 -0.47 -11.68 -9.86
CA GLU A 94 0.83 -11.81 -9.22
C GLU A 94 1.83 -10.76 -9.72
N GLU A 95 1.82 -10.46 -11.01
CA GLU A 95 2.63 -9.38 -11.59
C GLU A 95 2.21 -8.02 -11.01
N ALA A 96 0.90 -7.78 -10.92
CA ALA A 96 0.38 -6.55 -10.30
C ALA A 96 0.76 -6.40 -8.81
N LYS A 97 0.96 -7.51 -8.09
CA LYS A 97 1.47 -7.50 -6.70
C LYS A 97 2.97 -7.23 -6.64
N VAL A 98 3.76 -7.78 -7.57
CA VAL A 98 5.20 -7.49 -7.67
C VAL A 98 5.41 -5.99 -7.96
N LEU A 99 4.75 -5.47 -8.99
CA LEU A 99 4.83 -4.06 -9.37
C LEU A 99 4.38 -3.11 -8.25
N ARG A 100 3.39 -3.52 -7.44
CA ARG A 100 2.99 -2.76 -6.24
C ARG A 100 4.12 -2.66 -5.21
N LYS A 101 4.86 -3.75 -4.98
CA LYS A 101 5.99 -3.75 -4.05
C LYS A 101 7.12 -2.87 -4.58
N ASP A 102 7.43 -2.97 -5.86
CA ASP A 102 8.45 -2.12 -6.50
C ASP A 102 8.05 -0.64 -6.40
N LEU A 103 6.76 -0.31 -6.58
CA LEU A 103 6.23 1.03 -6.38
C LEU A 103 6.35 1.53 -4.92
N ALA A 104 6.18 0.64 -3.94
CA ALA A 104 6.35 0.98 -2.53
C ALA A 104 7.81 1.36 -2.20
N ASP A 105 8.81 0.77 -2.87
CA ASP A 105 10.22 1.16 -2.73
C ASP A 105 10.48 2.61 -3.19
N TYR A 106 9.63 3.15 -4.07
CA TYR A 106 9.65 4.55 -4.49
C TYR A 106 8.69 5.46 -3.70
N GLY A 107 8.16 4.98 -2.56
CA GLY A 107 7.24 5.75 -1.72
C GLY A 107 5.85 5.91 -2.33
N VAL A 108 5.49 5.09 -3.31
CA VAL A 108 4.17 5.11 -3.95
C VAL A 108 3.24 4.16 -3.20
N VAL A 109 2.14 4.68 -2.67
CA VAL A 109 1.09 3.87 -2.03
C VAL A 109 -0.14 3.85 -2.94
N ILE A 110 -0.63 2.65 -3.22
CA ILE A 110 -1.72 2.43 -4.19
C ILE A 110 -2.98 1.98 -3.45
N ARG A 111 -4.13 2.49 -3.84
CA ARG A 111 -5.44 1.98 -3.44
C ARG A 111 -6.21 1.59 -4.69
N ASP A 112 -6.62 0.34 -4.76
CA ASP A 112 -7.40 -0.14 -5.91
C ASP A 112 -8.90 0.07 -5.65
N GLN A 113 -9.58 0.74 -6.57
CA GLN A 113 -11.02 0.96 -6.49
C GLN A 113 -11.61 0.94 -7.90
N ASP A 114 -12.65 0.11 -8.12
CA ASP A 114 -13.36 0.00 -9.41
C ASP A 114 -12.43 -0.24 -10.63
N LYS A 115 -11.45 -1.13 -10.46
CA LYS A 115 -10.37 -1.42 -11.46
C LYS A 115 -9.49 -0.20 -11.80
N ARG A 116 -9.51 0.84 -10.97
CA ARG A 116 -8.67 2.03 -11.10
C ARG A 116 -7.68 2.07 -9.97
N GLN A 117 -6.51 2.62 -10.25
CA GLN A 117 -5.45 2.82 -9.28
C GLN A 117 -5.53 4.25 -8.77
N TYR A 118 -5.69 4.40 -7.46
CA TYR A 118 -5.54 5.67 -6.77
C TYR A 118 -4.19 5.67 -6.09
N VAL A 119 -3.46 6.77 -6.23
CA VAL A 119 -2.07 6.86 -5.82
C VAL A 119 -1.92 7.98 -4.83
N ARG A 120 -1.09 7.73 -3.82
CA ARG A 120 -0.53 8.73 -2.94
C ARG A 120 0.99 8.56 -2.95
N ILE A 121 1.69 9.66 -3.19
CA ILE A 121 3.14 9.70 -3.04
C ILE A 121 3.44 10.11 -1.61
N VAL A 122 4.16 9.25 -0.89
CA VAL A 122 4.74 9.62 0.40
C VAL A 122 5.81 10.65 0.11
N LYS A 123 5.62 11.87 0.67
CA LYS A 123 6.67 12.88 0.65
C LYS A 123 7.84 12.34 1.46
N GLY A 124 8.82 11.75 0.78
CA GLY A 124 10.16 11.65 1.35
C GLY A 124 10.66 13.06 1.59
N GLU A 125 11.36 13.29 2.70
CA GLU A 125 12.31 14.40 2.74
C GLU A 125 13.32 14.14 1.63
N ASN A 126 13.10 14.72 0.46
CA ASN A 126 14.12 14.84 -0.58
C ASN A 126 15.25 15.66 0.05
N GLN A 127 16.33 14.99 0.46
CA GLN A 127 17.66 15.57 0.55
C GLN A 127 18.63 14.66 -0.19
#